data_AF-A0A923JP98-F1
#
_entry.id   AF-A0A923JP98-F1
#
_cell.length_a   1.000
_cell.length_b   1.000
_cell.length_c   1.000
_cell.angle_alpha   90.00
_cell.angle_beta   90.00
_cell.angle_gamma   90.00
#
_symmetry.space_group_name_H-M   'P 1'
#
loop_
_entity.id
_entity.type
_entity.pdbx_description
1 polymer ?
#
loop_
_entity_poly.entity_id
_entity_poly.type
_entity_poly.pdbx_seq_one_letter_code
_entity_poly.pdbx_strand_id
1 'polypeptide(L)'
;MFGISKSTVQQLVKEFRIPFVVATAWTTYAVWGPEVSFKNIISTFGTSFFLASWMTGQIFRVRKQAGVESSLSQVQSRIEHVTEQLEKQTKQLIGYVTGGDSFVYFRVIVHGDDSSTWMAIHGGGDNYPVYRAKATIVDLDIFDATVALGRADEADTHVSIGDLLPQSFKIVREHDVGSGNARNFNIFMTAGNGRIQQKIRMRRVNDAWVQAIRVNNDSGVVLVRIDDDYPRDTAGEVCWD
;
A
#
# COMPACT_ATOMS: atom_id res chain seq x y z
N MET A 1 -35.16 10.27 -47.62
CA MET A 1 -36.34 9.76 -46.88
C MET A 1 -35.92 9.60 -45.42
N PHE A 2 -36.34 10.52 -44.54
CA PHE A 2 -36.02 10.43 -43.12
C PHE A 2 -36.81 9.26 -42.50
N GLY A 3 -36.14 8.12 -42.32
CA GLY A 3 -36.71 6.98 -41.62
C GLY A 3 -36.83 7.30 -40.14
N ILE A 4 -37.92 7.94 -39.74
CA ILE A 4 -38.26 8.09 -38.33
C ILE A 4 -38.42 6.66 -37.79
N SER A 5 -37.51 6.29 -36.89
CA SER A 5 -37.54 4.98 -36.24
C SER A 5 -38.90 4.77 -35.57
N LYS A 6 -39.44 3.54 -35.69
CA LYS A 6 -40.66 3.12 -34.98
C LYS A 6 -40.58 3.41 -33.48
N SER A 7 -39.37 3.36 -32.89
CA SER A 7 -39.16 3.70 -31.48
C SER A 7 -39.37 5.18 -31.17
N THR A 8 -38.95 6.09 -32.06
CA THR A 8 -39.12 7.54 -31.88
C THR A 8 -40.59 7.94 -31.93
N VAL A 9 -41.37 7.32 -32.83
CA VAL A 9 -42.82 7.57 -32.91
C VAL A 9 -43.54 7.05 -31.66
N GLN A 10 -43.21 5.85 -31.19
CA GLN A 10 -43.77 5.31 -29.95
C GLN A 10 -43.44 6.17 -28.73
N GLN A 11 -42.24 6.72 -28.69
CA GLN A 11 -41.80 7.59 -27.62
C GLN A 11 -42.54 8.93 -27.62
N LEU A 12 -42.73 9.55 -28.79
CA LEU A 12 -43.57 10.74 -28.95
C LEU A 12 -45.00 10.48 -28.45
N VAL A 13 -45.66 9.41 -28.92
CA VAL A 13 -47.02 9.07 -28.48
C VAL A 13 -47.09 8.85 -26.96
N LYS A 14 -46.07 8.22 -26.38
CA LYS A 14 -46.00 7.99 -24.92
C LYS A 14 -45.77 9.26 -24.12
N GLU A 15 -45.02 10.23 -24.66
CA GLU A 15 -44.73 11.51 -24.00
C GLU A 15 -45.90 12.49 -24.12
N PHE A 16 -46.65 12.47 -25.23
CA PHE A 16 -47.79 13.37 -25.45
C PHE A 16 -49.10 12.93 -24.79
N ARG A 17 -49.22 11.67 -24.32
CA ARG A 17 -50.42 11.19 -23.64
C ARG A 17 -50.75 11.98 -22.35
N ILE A 18 -49.73 12.42 -21.62
CA ILE A 18 -49.90 13.18 -20.36
C ILE A 18 -50.42 14.59 -20.66
N PRO A 19 -49.77 15.40 -21.53
CA PRO A 19 -50.32 16.68 -21.98
C PRO A 19 -51.74 16.59 -22.52
N PHE A 20 -52.04 15.53 -23.30
CA PHE A 20 -53.35 15.32 -23.87
C PHE A 20 -54.43 15.10 -22.80
N VAL A 21 -54.17 14.24 -21.81
CA VAL A 21 -55.11 13.99 -20.70
C VAL A 21 -55.31 15.25 -19.85
N VAL A 22 -54.23 15.96 -19.52
CA VAL A 22 -54.28 17.20 -18.72
C VAL A 22 -55.06 18.30 -19.46
N ALA A 23 -54.80 18.49 -20.74
CA ALA A 23 -55.51 19.47 -21.56
C ALA A 23 -57.00 19.14 -21.72
N THR A 24 -57.33 17.85 -21.90
CA THR A 24 -58.72 17.39 -21.98
C THR A 24 -59.45 17.63 -20.67
N ALA A 25 -58.86 17.25 -19.52
CA ALA A 25 -59.46 17.47 -18.20
C ALA A 25 -59.69 18.96 -17.92
N TRP A 26 -58.71 19.82 -18.23
CA TRP A 26 -58.83 21.26 -18.05
C TRP A 26 -59.89 21.88 -18.94
N THR A 27 -59.96 21.46 -20.21
CA THR A 27 -60.96 21.98 -21.16
C THR A 27 -62.37 21.60 -20.72
N THR A 28 -62.58 20.36 -20.27
CA THR A 28 -63.88 19.90 -19.74
C THR A 28 -64.30 20.72 -18.52
N TYR A 29 -63.37 21.04 -17.62
CA TYR A 29 -63.64 21.89 -16.46
C TYR A 29 -63.96 23.34 -16.85
N ALA A 30 -63.16 23.93 -17.74
CA ALA A 30 -63.26 25.34 -18.11
C ALA A 30 -64.49 25.67 -18.98
N VAL A 31 -65.03 24.68 -19.71
CA VAL A 31 -66.20 24.87 -20.59
C VAL A 31 -67.52 24.42 -19.92
N TRP A 32 -67.47 23.96 -18.67
CA TRP A 32 -68.65 23.55 -17.91
C TRP A 32 -69.52 24.77 -17.55
N GLY A 33 -70.45 25.15 -18.42
CA GLY A 33 -71.34 26.31 -18.27
C GLY A 33 -72.41 26.41 -19.37
N PRO A 34 -73.36 27.38 -19.28
CA PRO A 34 -74.55 27.43 -20.12
C PRO A 34 -74.32 27.83 -21.59
N GLU A 35 -73.17 28.41 -21.94
CA GLU A 35 -72.84 28.81 -23.33
C GLU A 35 -71.62 28.07 -23.88
N VAL A 36 -71.84 26.83 -24.33
CA VAL A 36 -70.80 26.01 -24.94
C VAL A 36 -70.65 26.38 -26.42
N SER A 37 -69.64 27.19 -26.74
CA SER A 37 -69.24 27.44 -28.13
C SER A 37 -68.07 26.55 -28.53
N PHE A 38 -68.16 25.95 -29.72
CA PHE A 38 -67.08 25.14 -30.30
C PHE A 38 -65.76 25.91 -30.40
N LYS A 39 -65.84 27.23 -30.66
CA LYS A 39 -64.67 28.13 -30.70
C LYS A 39 -63.97 28.22 -29.34
N ASN A 40 -64.72 28.24 -28.24
CA ASN A 40 -64.18 28.30 -26.88
C ASN A 40 -63.50 26.98 -26.49
N ILE A 41 -64.05 25.83 -26.92
CA ILE A 41 -63.43 24.50 -26.69
C ILE A 41 -62.06 24.44 -27.36
N ILE A 42 -61.97 24.75 -28.66
CA ILE A 42 -60.71 24.65 -29.40
C ILE A 42 -59.66 25.63 -28.84
N SER A 43 -60.05 26.87 -28.55
CA SER A 43 -59.12 27.88 -28.02
C SER A 43 -58.57 27.50 -26.65
N THR A 44 -59.43 27.00 -25.76
CA THR A 44 -59.06 26.57 -24.41
C THR A 44 -58.19 25.32 -24.46
N PHE A 45 -58.59 24.32 -25.26
CA PHE A 45 -57.82 23.09 -25.43
C PHE A 45 -56.44 23.34 -26.04
N GLY A 46 -56.36 24.13 -27.12
CA GLY A 46 -55.10 24.42 -27.79
C GLY A 46 -54.09 25.10 -26.85
N THR A 47 -54.54 26.07 -26.06
CA THR A 47 -53.70 26.78 -25.10
C THR A 47 -53.23 25.85 -23.96
N SER A 48 -54.14 25.07 -23.37
CA SER A 48 -53.80 24.15 -22.27
C SER A 48 -52.94 22.99 -22.73
N PHE A 49 -53.18 22.45 -23.93
CA PHE A 49 -52.35 21.41 -24.54
C PHE A 49 -50.94 21.90 -24.82
N PHE A 50 -50.81 23.11 -25.37
CA PHE A 50 -49.51 23.72 -25.62
C PHE A 50 -48.71 23.89 -24.32
N LEU A 51 -49.32 24.47 -23.28
CA LEU A 51 -48.66 24.68 -21.99
C LEU A 51 -48.27 23.36 -21.31
N ALA A 52 -49.18 22.37 -21.29
CA ALA A 52 -48.90 21.06 -20.71
C ALA A 52 -47.80 20.31 -21.48
N SER A 53 -47.81 20.39 -22.81
CA SER A 53 -46.78 19.81 -23.67
C SER A 53 -45.42 20.46 -23.44
N TRP A 54 -45.37 21.79 -23.39
CA TRP A 54 -44.15 22.55 -23.12
C TRP A 54 -43.58 22.20 -21.74
N MET A 55 -44.41 22.20 -20.70
CA MET A 55 -43.99 21.87 -19.33
C MET A 55 -43.46 20.44 -19.23
N THR A 56 -44.17 19.49 -19.83
CA THR A 56 -43.75 18.08 -19.87
C THR A 56 -42.41 17.92 -20.58
N GLY A 57 -42.23 18.63 -21.70
CA GLY A 57 -40.96 18.66 -22.44
C GLY A 57 -39.79 19.21 -21.60
N GLN A 58 -40.00 20.26 -20.82
CA GLN A 58 -38.98 20.79 -19.90
C GLN A 58 -38.64 19.77 -18.79
N ILE A 59 -39.64 19.12 -18.19
CA ILE A 59 -39.42 18.10 -17.15
C ILE A 59 -38.59 16.94 -17.69
N PHE A 60 -38.92 16.41 -18.87
CA PHE A 60 -38.14 15.33 -19.47
C PHE A 60 -36.72 15.75 -19.81
N ARG A 61 -36.53 17.00 -20.28
CA ARG A 61 -35.19 17.53 -20.56
C ARG A 61 -34.34 17.61 -19.29
N VAL A 62 -34.87 18.17 -18.21
CA VAL A 62 -34.16 18.27 -16.92
C VAL A 62 -33.87 16.88 -16.36
N ARG A 63 -34.84 15.95 -16.40
CA ARG A 63 -34.60 14.56 -15.96
C ARG A 63 -33.51 13.86 -16.77
N LYS A 64 -33.47 14.09 -18.09
CA LYS A 64 -32.42 13.52 -18.95
C LYS A 64 -31.06 14.13 -18.63
N GLN A 65 -30.98 15.44 -18.42
CA GLN A 65 -29.74 16.11 -18.01
C GLN A 65 -29.25 15.59 -16.66
N ALA A 66 -30.13 15.52 -15.66
CA ALA A 66 -29.82 14.93 -14.35
C ALA A 66 -29.37 13.46 -14.45
N GLY A 67 -29.96 12.69 -15.35
CA GLY A 67 -29.54 11.30 -15.61
C GLY A 67 -28.14 11.19 -16.23
N VAL A 68 -27.81 12.09 -17.16
CA VAL A 68 -26.46 12.17 -17.76
C VAL A 68 -25.44 12.61 -16.73
N GLU A 69 -25.74 13.64 -15.93
CA GLU A 69 -24.87 14.12 -14.84
C GLU A 69 -24.61 13.02 -13.80
N SER A 70 -25.66 12.31 -13.38
CA SER A 70 -25.51 11.17 -12.47
C SER A 70 -24.64 10.06 -13.05
N SER A 71 -24.81 9.77 -14.35
CA SER A 71 -23.98 8.77 -15.05
C SER A 71 -22.51 9.21 -15.14
N LEU A 72 -22.26 10.50 -15.43
CA LEU A 72 -20.92 11.07 -15.48
C LEU A 72 -20.24 11.06 -14.11
N SER A 73 -20.97 11.40 -13.05
CA SER A 73 -20.47 11.34 -11.67
C SER A 73 -20.10 9.90 -11.27
N GLN A 74 -20.92 8.91 -11.65
CA GLN A 74 -20.59 7.51 -11.42
C GLN A 74 -19.34 7.07 -12.19
N VAL A 75 -19.19 7.51 -13.44
CA VAL A 75 -17.98 7.22 -14.25
C VAL A 75 -16.74 7.85 -13.61
N GLN A 76 -16.83 9.11 -13.17
CA GLN A 76 -15.74 9.79 -12.47
C GLN A 76 -15.31 9.01 -11.22
N SER A 77 -16.25 8.63 -10.36
CA SER A 77 -15.95 7.87 -9.15
C SER A 77 -15.28 6.52 -9.45
N ARG A 78 -15.68 5.83 -10.53
CA ARG A 78 -15.03 4.60 -10.97
C ARG A 78 -13.59 4.84 -11.45
N ILE A 79 -13.35 5.94 -12.17
CA ILE A 79 -12.00 6.30 -12.63
C ILE A 79 -11.09 6.61 -11.45
N GLU A 80 -11.58 7.39 -10.48
CA GLU A 80 -10.85 7.70 -9.24
C GLU A 80 -10.48 6.41 -8.52
N HIS A 81 -11.45 5.52 -8.30
CA HIS A 81 -11.21 4.24 -7.62
C HIS A 81 -10.20 3.33 -8.35
N VAL A 82 -10.30 3.22 -9.68
CA VAL A 82 -9.34 2.43 -10.48
C VAL A 82 -7.95 3.04 -10.41
N THR A 83 -7.85 4.37 -10.42
CA THR A 83 -6.56 5.06 -10.31
C THR A 83 -5.91 4.80 -8.94
N GLU A 84 -6.67 4.88 -7.86
CA GLU A 84 -6.20 4.55 -6.51
C GLU A 84 -5.74 3.08 -6.41
N GLN A 85 -6.51 2.15 -7.00
CA GLN A 85 -6.15 0.74 -7.02
C GLN A 85 -4.85 0.50 -7.81
N LEU A 86 -4.69 1.14 -8.97
CA LEU A 86 -3.48 1.06 -9.79
C LEU A 86 -2.27 1.62 -9.05
N GLU A 87 -2.41 2.77 -8.39
CA GLU A 87 -1.33 3.36 -7.61
C GLU A 87 -0.90 2.41 -6.47
N LYS A 88 -1.88 1.84 -5.75
CA LYS A 88 -1.61 0.88 -4.67
C LYS A 88 -0.90 -0.37 -5.18
N GLN A 89 -1.39 -0.98 -6.25
CA GLN A 89 -0.78 -2.18 -6.84
C GLN A 89 0.61 -1.89 -7.40
N THR A 90 0.82 -0.71 -7.99
CA THR A 90 2.12 -0.28 -8.49
C THR A 90 3.11 -0.12 -7.35
N LYS A 91 2.72 0.52 -6.23
CA LYS A 91 3.56 0.63 -5.02
C LYS A 91 3.92 -0.75 -4.46
N GLN A 92 2.96 -1.67 -4.39
CA GLN A 92 3.21 -3.05 -3.95
C GLN A 92 4.17 -3.80 -4.87
N LEU A 93 4.03 -3.64 -6.19
CA LEU A 93 4.92 -4.26 -7.16
C LEU A 93 6.34 -3.67 -7.09
N ILE A 94 6.46 -2.35 -6.96
CA ILE A 94 7.75 -1.70 -6.74
C ILE A 94 8.40 -2.23 -5.46
N GLY A 95 7.65 -2.30 -4.36
CA GLY A 95 8.14 -2.87 -3.11
C GLY A 95 8.57 -4.33 -3.25
N TYR A 96 7.78 -5.15 -3.93
CA TYR A 96 8.10 -6.56 -4.15
C TYR A 96 9.32 -6.75 -5.05
N VAL A 97 9.54 -5.89 -6.06
CA VAL A 97 10.70 -5.99 -6.97
C VAL A 97 11.97 -5.45 -6.32
N THR A 98 11.86 -4.35 -5.56
CA THR A 98 13.02 -3.69 -4.94
C THR A 98 13.41 -4.32 -3.62
N GLY A 99 12.47 -4.94 -2.90
CA GLY A 99 12.58 -5.33 -1.49
C GLY A 99 12.05 -4.28 -0.51
N GLY A 100 11.64 -3.10 -1.01
CA GLY A 100 11.10 -1.99 -0.22
C GLY A 100 11.94 -1.70 1.04
N ASP A 101 11.25 -1.48 2.16
CA ASP A 101 11.88 -1.19 3.47
C ASP A 101 12.27 -2.45 4.25
N SER A 102 12.27 -3.63 3.60
CA SER A 102 12.73 -4.85 4.26
C SER A 102 14.24 -4.84 4.42
N PHE A 103 14.77 -5.61 5.35
CA PHE A 103 16.21 -5.74 5.50
C PHE A 103 16.55 -7.12 6.04
N VAL A 104 17.84 -7.41 6.09
CA VAL A 104 18.35 -8.62 6.72
C VAL A 104 19.21 -8.21 7.90
N TYR A 105 19.11 -8.96 8.99
CA TYR A 105 20.00 -8.82 10.12
C TYR A 105 20.37 -10.19 10.65
N PHE A 106 21.52 -10.28 11.28
CA PHE A 106 22.01 -11.50 11.91
C PHE A 106 21.54 -11.60 13.35
N ARG A 107 21.26 -12.83 13.79
CA ARG A 107 21.18 -13.18 15.20
C ARG A 107 22.09 -14.37 15.45
N VAL A 108 22.83 -14.30 16.54
CA VAL A 108 23.69 -15.39 16.99
C VAL A 108 22.97 -16.10 18.14
N ILE A 109 22.87 -17.42 18.05
CA ILE A 109 22.45 -18.28 19.15
C ILE A 109 23.67 -19.07 19.57
N VAL A 110 24.08 -18.93 20.83
CA VAL A 110 25.18 -19.71 21.40
C VAL A 110 24.59 -20.87 22.19
N HIS A 111 25.17 -22.05 21.99
CA HIS A 111 24.79 -23.29 22.64
C HIS A 111 25.67 -23.52 23.88
N GLY A 112 25.33 -24.52 24.70
CA GLY A 112 26.03 -24.78 25.96
C GLY A 112 27.48 -25.26 25.82
N ASP A 113 27.91 -25.64 24.62
CA ASP A 113 29.29 -26.04 24.28
C ASP A 113 30.09 -24.90 23.63
N ASP A 114 29.62 -23.65 23.79
CA ASP A 114 30.16 -22.42 23.17
C ASP A 114 30.09 -22.39 21.62
N SER A 115 29.58 -23.45 20.98
CA SER A 115 29.24 -23.41 19.55
C SER A 115 28.12 -22.41 19.29
N SER A 116 28.10 -21.77 18.11
CA SER A 116 27.01 -20.86 17.76
C SER A 116 26.45 -21.05 16.37
N THR A 117 25.14 -20.84 16.28
CA THR A 117 24.40 -20.81 15.03
C THR A 117 24.12 -19.36 14.63
N TRP A 118 24.62 -18.98 13.46
CA TRP A 118 24.37 -17.68 12.88
C TRP A 118 23.18 -17.74 11.95
N MET A 119 22.17 -16.92 12.23
CA MET A 119 20.95 -16.84 11.44
C MET A 119 20.83 -15.48 10.79
N ALA A 120 20.72 -15.44 9.46
CA ALA A 120 20.27 -14.27 8.74
C ALA A 120 18.74 -14.26 8.76
N ILE A 121 18.15 -13.23 9.35
CA ILE A 121 16.70 -13.11 9.59
C ILE A 121 16.16 -11.95 8.75
N HIS A 122 15.03 -12.18 8.09
CA HIS A 122 14.25 -11.12 7.46
C HIS A 122 13.67 -10.15 8.50
N GLY A 123 13.86 -8.85 8.28
CA GLY A 123 13.29 -7.77 9.08
C GLY A 123 12.65 -6.68 8.23
N GLY A 124 11.94 -5.75 8.87
CA GLY A 124 11.24 -4.63 8.21
C GLY A 124 9.72 -4.72 8.32
N GLY A 125 9.05 -3.59 8.07
CA GLY A 125 7.59 -3.47 8.26
C GLY A 125 6.75 -4.01 7.10
N ASP A 126 7.27 -3.95 5.87
CA ASP A 126 6.44 -4.06 4.68
C ASP A 126 6.32 -5.46 4.06
N ASN A 127 6.83 -6.49 4.74
CA ASN A 127 6.77 -7.90 4.27
C ASN A 127 7.17 -8.08 2.79
N TYR A 128 8.20 -7.38 2.33
CA TYR A 128 8.78 -7.59 1.00
C TYR A 128 9.97 -8.55 1.08
N PRO A 129 10.19 -9.41 0.06
CA PRO A 129 11.36 -10.28 0.03
C PRO A 129 12.65 -9.46 -0.10
N VAL A 130 13.74 -9.96 0.48
CA VAL A 130 15.08 -9.39 0.30
C VAL A 130 15.85 -10.25 -0.68
N TYR A 131 16.28 -9.67 -1.80
CA TYR A 131 16.98 -10.40 -2.85
C TYR A 131 18.48 -10.20 -2.82
N ARG A 132 19.20 -11.28 -3.16
CA ARG A 132 20.64 -11.34 -3.40
C ARG A 132 21.44 -10.72 -2.24
N ALA A 133 20.99 -10.95 -1.02
CA ALA A 133 21.65 -10.48 0.18
C ALA A 133 23.02 -11.12 0.31
N LYS A 134 24.02 -10.28 0.61
CA LYS A 134 25.39 -10.67 0.94
C LYS A 134 25.81 -9.92 2.19
N ALA A 135 26.69 -10.52 2.97
CA ALA A 135 27.23 -9.92 4.18
C ALA A 135 28.74 -10.08 4.24
N THR A 136 29.39 -9.11 4.87
CA THR A 136 30.76 -9.20 5.34
C THR A 136 30.72 -9.00 6.85
N ILE A 137 31.13 -10.03 7.59
CA ILE A 137 31.18 -10.05 9.04
C ILE A 137 32.62 -9.76 9.45
N VAL A 138 32.81 -8.73 10.26
CA VAL A 138 34.11 -8.33 10.81
C VAL A 138 34.11 -8.61 12.30
N ASP A 139 34.98 -9.52 12.74
CA ASP A 139 35.27 -9.72 14.16
C ASP A 139 36.26 -8.65 14.61
N LEU A 140 35.83 -7.77 15.52
CA LEU A 140 36.65 -6.62 15.95
C LEU A 140 37.87 -7.05 16.76
N ASP A 141 37.78 -8.15 17.49
CA ASP A 141 38.92 -8.63 18.30
C ASP A 141 40.04 -9.16 17.39
N ILE A 142 39.65 -9.83 16.29
CA ILE A 142 40.60 -10.29 15.27
C ILE A 142 41.10 -9.11 14.45
N PHE A 143 40.21 -8.19 14.07
CA PHE A 143 40.54 -7.02 13.26
C PHE A 143 41.61 -6.15 13.89
N ASP A 144 41.49 -5.82 15.17
CA ASP A 144 42.49 -4.99 15.85
C ASP A 144 43.88 -5.67 15.88
N ALA A 145 43.89 -6.99 16.09
CA ALA A 145 45.12 -7.77 16.08
C ALA A 145 45.76 -7.84 14.68
N THR A 146 44.96 -8.04 13.63
CA THR A 146 45.46 -8.17 12.26
C THR A 146 45.82 -6.82 11.62
N VAL A 147 45.11 -5.75 11.96
CA VAL A 147 45.44 -4.36 11.56
C VAL A 147 46.81 -3.96 12.08
N ALA A 148 47.13 -4.28 13.34
CA ALA A 148 48.46 -4.02 13.91
C ALA A 148 49.59 -4.72 13.13
N LEU A 149 49.27 -5.81 12.43
CA LEU A 149 50.18 -6.58 11.58
C LEU A 149 50.10 -6.20 10.09
N GLY A 150 49.25 -5.22 9.72
CA GLY A 150 49.05 -4.79 8.34
C GLY A 150 48.21 -5.76 7.48
N ARG A 151 47.37 -6.61 8.09
CA ARG A 151 46.58 -7.68 7.44
C ARG A 151 45.09 -7.58 7.74
N ALA A 152 44.53 -6.38 7.61
CA ALA A 152 43.15 -6.08 8.00
C ALA A 152 42.10 -7.00 7.33
N ASP A 153 42.38 -7.51 6.12
CA ASP A 153 41.52 -8.39 5.34
C ASP A 153 41.33 -9.79 5.95
N GLU A 154 42.24 -10.24 6.81
CA GLU A 154 42.12 -11.56 7.46
C GLU A 154 40.98 -11.63 8.49
N ALA A 155 40.43 -10.49 8.93
CA ALA A 155 39.31 -10.42 9.88
C ALA A 155 37.93 -10.49 9.20
N ASP A 156 37.88 -10.42 7.87
CA ASP A 156 36.64 -10.35 7.11
C ASP A 156 36.13 -11.75 6.74
N THR A 157 34.91 -12.06 7.13
CA THR A 157 34.19 -13.26 6.67
C THR A 157 33.06 -12.87 5.73
N HIS A 158 33.21 -13.23 4.44
CA HIS A 158 32.17 -13.01 3.45
C HIS A 158 31.15 -14.15 3.41
N VAL A 159 29.87 -13.79 3.41
CA VAL A 159 28.73 -14.71 3.40
C VAL A 159 27.77 -14.37 2.26
N SER A 160 27.40 -15.39 1.48
CA SER A 160 26.28 -15.29 0.54
C SER A 160 24.98 -15.78 1.17
N ILE A 161 24.11 -14.85 1.55
CA ILE A 161 22.81 -15.15 2.15
C ILE A 161 21.82 -15.59 1.05
N GLY A 162 21.81 -14.90 -0.08
CA GLY A 162 20.88 -15.15 -1.18
C GLY A 162 19.54 -14.45 -0.96
N ASP A 163 18.46 -15.10 -1.33
CA ASP A 163 17.12 -14.54 -1.23
C ASP A 163 16.45 -14.96 0.08
N LEU A 164 15.79 -14.02 0.75
CA LEU A 164 15.01 -14.23 1.97
C LEU A 164 13.58 -13.76 1.74
N LEU A 165 12.63 -14.69 1.90
CA LEU A 165 11.21 -14.37 1.88
C LEU A 165 10.80 -13.66 3.18
N PRO A 166 9.67 -12.94 3.17
CA PRO A 166 9.13 -12.33 4.38
C PRO A 166 8.99 -13.35 5.52
N GLN A 167 9.37 -12.94 6.73
CA GLN A 167 9.29 -13.78 7.95
C GLN A 167 10.10 -15.09 7.89
N SER A 168 11.01 -15.22 6.93
CA SER A 168 11.93 -16.35 6.85
C SER A 168 13.27 -16.02 7.49
N PHE A 169 14.04 -17.08 7.75
CA PHE A 169 15.44 -16.97 8.14
C PHE A 169 16.24 -18.03 7.41
N LYS A 170 17.55 -17.80 7.32
CA LYS A 170 18.51 -18.74 6.77
C LYS A 170 19.64 -18.93 7.76
N ILE A 171 19.93 -20.19 8.08
CA ILE A 171 21.14 -20.55 8.82
C ILE A 171 22.32 -20.36 7.87
N VAL A 172 23.22 -19.47 8.26
CA VAL A 172 24.37 -19.08 7.44
C VAL A 172 25.57 -19.98 7.73
N ARG A 173 25.85 -20.23 9.01
CA ARG A 173 27.05 -20.93 9.44
C ARG A 173 26.95 -21.38 10.89
N GLU A 174 27.68 -22.43 11.22
CA GLU A 174 28.13 -22.74 12.57
C GLU A 174 29.53 -22.16 12.75
N HIS A 175 29.66 -21.18 13.65
CA HIS A 175 30.94 -20.57 13.99
C HIS A 175 31.08 -20.58 15.50
N ASP A 176 32.27 -20.85 15.99
CA ASP A 176 32.55 -20.76 17.42
C ASP A 176 32.66 -19.28 17.80
N VAL A 177 31.97 -18.85 18.87
CA VAL A 177 32.11 -17.49 19.42
C VAL A 177 33.47 -17.36 20.13
N GLY A 178 34.14 -18.48 20.38
CA GLY A 178 35.44 -18.59 21.02
C GLY A 178 35.37 -18.43 22.53
N SER A 179 36.50 -18.68 23.19
CA SER A 179 36.59 -18.79 24.65
C SER A 179 36.65 -17.45 25.42
N GLY A 180 35.95 -16.41 24.96
CA GLY A 180 35.97 -15.07 25.55
C GLY A 180 34.80 -14.79 26.49
N ASN A 181 34.86 -13.67 27.23
CA ASN A 181 33.71 -13.11 27.97
C ASN A 181 32.99 -12.01 27.19
N ALA A 182 33.54 -11.60 26.06
CA ALA A 182 33.00 -10.56 25.19
C ALA A 182 33.39 -10.88 23.75
N ARG A 183 32.49 -10.57 22.81
CA ARG A 183 32.75 -10.53 21.37
C ARG A 183 32.02 -9.38 20.73
N ASN A 184 32.65 -8.72 19.77
CA ASN A 184 32.06 -7.59 19.08
C ASN A 184 32.19 -7.78 17.56
N PHE A 185 31.06 -7.69 16.87
CA PHE A 185 31.01 -7.85 15.42
C PHE A 185 30.42 -6.62 14.76
N ASN A 186 31.03 -6.22 13.64
CA ASN A 186 30.43 -5.28 12.71
C ASN A 186 30.10 -6.03 11.42
N ILE A 187 28.86 -5.94 10.96
CA ILE A 187 28.36 -6.67 9.81
C ILE A 187 27.88 -5.66 8.76
N PHE A 188 28.45 -5.75 7.58
CA PHE A 188 28.10 -4.92 6.44
C PHE A 188 27.34 -5.76 5.42
N MET A 189 26.10 -5.40 5.15
CA MET A 189 25.22 -6.13 4.26
C MET A 189 24.86 -5.30 3.03
N THR A 190 24.73 -5.98 1.91
CA THR A 190 24.24 -5.41 0.65
C THR A 190 23.14 -6.30 0.10
N ALA A 191 22.02 -5.70 -0.31
CA ALA A 191 20.91 -6.37 -0.97
C ALA A 191 20.35 -5.49 -2.11
N GLY A 192 19.31 -5.97 -2.80
CA GLY A 192 18.66 -5.23 -3.88
C GLY A 192 18.13 -3.84 -3.48
N ASN A 193 17.74 -3.66 -2.22
CA ASN A 193 17.22 -2.42 -1.66
C ASN A 193 18.24 -1.55 -0.92
N GLY A 194 19.54 -1.86 -1.02
CA GLY A 194 20.59 -0.99 -0.52
C GLY A 194 21.53 -1.64 0.49
N ARG A 195 22.10 -0.80 1.36
CA ARG A 195 23.14 -1.17 2.30
C ARG A 195 22.62 -1.11 3.72
N ILE A 196 23.01 -2.09 4.52
CA ILE A 196 22.67 -2.19 5.93
C ILE A 196 23.95 -2.42 6.72
N GLN A 197 24.06 -1.72 7.84
CA GLN A 197 25.14 -1.91 8.81
C GLN A 197 24.54 -2.45 10.09
N GLN A 198 25.14 -3.49 10.63
CA GLN A 198 24.72 -4.07 11.90
C GLN A 198 25.90 -4.15 12.85
N LYS A 199 25.67 -3.76 14.10
CA LYS A 199 26.57 -4.01 15.22
C LYS A 199 25.96 -5.12 16.08
N ILE A 200 26.74 -6.15 16.37
CA ILE A 200 26.42 -7.15 17.40
C ILE A 200 27.47 -7.02 18.50
N ARG A 201 27.00 -6.90 19.74
CA ARG A 201 27.86 -6.89 20.94
C ARG A 201 27.39 -8.04 21.81
N MET A 202 28.27 -8.96 22.14
CA MET A 202 27.98 -10.15 22.93
C MET A 202 28.78 -10.13 24.22
N ARG A 203 28.17 -10.52 25.32
CA ARG A 203 28.80 -10.60 26.65
C ARG A 203 28.39 -11.90 27.32
N ARG A 204 29.28 -12.49 28.12
CA ARG A 204 28.98 -13.65 28.97
C ARG A 204 28.52 -13.15 30.34
N VAL A 205 27.30 -13.49 30.74
CA VAL A 205 26.68 -13.12 32.03
C VAL A 205 26.09 -14.39 32.64
N ASN A 206 26.52 -14.75 33.85
CA ASN A 206 26.09 -15.98 34.54
C ASN A 206 26.24 -17.24 33.67
N ASP A 207 27.41 -17.41 33.04
CA ASP A 207 27.73 -18.49 32.08
C ASP A 207 26.89 -18.55 30.79
N ALA A 208 25.92 -17.66 30.60
CA ALA A 208 25.14 -17.53 29.38
C ALA A 208 25.62 -16.37 28.51
N TRP A 209 25.53 -16.53 27.18
CA TRP A 209 25.77 -15.44 26.25
C TRP A 209 24.52 -14.59 26.06
N VAL A 210 24.68 -13.28 26.24
CA VAL A 210 23.66 -12.26 25.99
C VAL A 210 24.16 -11.31 24.91
N GLN A 211 23.25 -10.77 24.10
CA GLN A 211 23.62 -9.90 22.98
C GLN A 211 22.80 -8.61 22.90
N ALA A 212 23.44 -7.59 22.33
CA ALA A 212 22.84 -6.37 21.87
C ALA A 212 23.07 -6.22 20.37
N ILE A 213 21.99 -5.99 19.62
CA ILE A 213 21.96 -5.84 18.17
C ILE A 213 21.45 -4.44 17.82
N ARG A 214 22.18 -3.74 16.97
CA ARG A 214 21.75 -2.47 16.37
C ARG A 214 21.93 -2.54 14.87
N VAL A 215 20.88 -2.22 14.12
CA VAL A 215 20.87 -2.24 12.66
C VAL A 215 20.56 -0.83 12.17
N ASN A 216 21.38 -0.35 11.25
CA ASN A 216 21.27 0.96 10.62
C ASN A 216 21.19 0.79 9.10
N ASN A 217 20.39 1.63 8.45
CA ASN A 217 20.40 1.85 7.01
C ASN A 217 20.78 3.31 6.70
N ASP A 218 20.68 3.71 5.44
CA ASP A 218 20.98 5.08 5.00
C ASP A 218 20.07 6.14 5.65
N SER A 219 18.88 5.75 6.14
CA SER A 219 17.91 6.62 6.80
C SER A 219 18.10 6.71 8.33
N GLY A 220 18.93 5.86 8.92
CA GLY A 220 19.20 5.84 10.37
C GLY A 220 19.02 4.46 11.01
N VAL A 221 18.62 4.44 12.29
CA VAL A 221 18.47 3.19 13.06
C VAL A 221 17.13 2.54 12.73
N VAL A 222 17.15 1.30 12.23
CA VAL A 222 15.95 0.54 11.84
C VAL A 222 15.58 -0.58 12.82
N LEU A 223 16.55 -1.07 13.61
CA LEU A 223 16.31 -2.08 14.63
C LEU A 223 17.29 -1.91 15.79
N VAL A 224 16.76 -1.99 17.01
CA VAL A 224 17.54 -2.19 18.22
C VAL A 224 16.92 -3.35 18.98
N ARG A 225 17.74 -4.33 19.37
CA ARG A 225 17.32 -5.48 20.15
C ARG A 225 18.39 -5.79 21.18
N ILE A 226 18.01 -5.79 22.45
CA ILE A 226 18.94 -5.97 23.56
C ILE A 226 18.33 -7.05 24.44
N ASP A 227 19.07 -8.12 24.72
CA ASP A 227 18.64 -9.13 25.68
C ASP A 227 18.55 -8.49 27.08
N ASP A 228 17.57 -8.90 27.89
CA ASP A 228 17.24 -8.21 29.15
C ASP A 228 18.42 -8.17 30.14
N ASP A 229 19.23 -9.24 30.15
CA ASP A 229 20.40 -9.39 31.03
C ASP A 229 21.68 -8.75 30.46
N TYR A 230 21.61 -8.06 29.31
CA TYR A 230 22.77 -7.43 28.69
C TYR A 230 23.29 -6.25 29.55
N PRO A 231 24.60 -6.18 29.87
CA PRO A 231 25.14 -5.14 30.73
C PRO A 231 25.06 -3.77 30.04
N ARG A 232 24.60 -2.76 30.79
CA ARG A 232 24.45 -1.37 30.35
C ARG A 232 25.37 -0.47 31.15
N ASP A 233 25.70 0.69 30.60
CA ASP A 233 26.49 1.70 31.28
C ASP A 233 25.69 2.37 32.43
N THR A 234 26.31 3.34 33.11
CA THR A 234 25.68 4.09 34.21
C THR A 234 24.46 4.92 33.77
N ALA A 235 24.32 5.21 32.48
CA ALA A 235 23.17 5.89 31.90
C ALA A 235 22.06 4.91 31.48
N GLY A 236 22.31 3.59 31.56
CA GLY A 236 21.38 2.56 31.11
C GLY A 236 21.45 2.30 29.60
N GLU A 237 22.50 2.75 28.94
CA GLU A 237 22.72 2.62 27.50
C GLU A 237 23.72 1.50 27.18
N VAL A 238 23.65 0.98 25.95
CA VAL A 238 24.61 -0.02 25.46
C VAL A 238 25.81 0.70 24.85
N CYS A 239 27.03 0.31 25.27
CA CYS A 239 28.24 0.72 24.60
C CYS A 239 28.37 0.02 23.24
N TRP A 240 28.22 0.78 22.16
CA TRP A 240 28.27 0.29 20.77
C TRP A 240 29.63 0.42 20.11
N ASP A 241 30.58 1.03 20.80
CA ASP A 241 31.93 1.28 20.29
C ASP A 241 32.87 0.12 20.62
#